data_AF-A0A8T3WYL3-F1
#
_entry.id   AF-A0A8T3WYL3-F1
#
_cell.length_a   1.000
_cell.length_b   1.000
_cell.length_c   1.000
_cell.angle_alpha   90.00
_cell.angle_beta   90.00
_cell.angle_gamma   90.00
#
_symmetry.space_group_name_H-M   'P 1'
#
loop_
_entity.id
_entity.type
_entity.pdbx_description
1 polymer ?
#
loop_
_entity_poly.entity_id
_entity_poly.type
_entity_poly.pdbx_seq_one_letter_code
_entity_poly.pdbx_strand_id
1 'polypeptide(L)'
;MFDWKILAAALVALLALLAALGSHPVVKGFFESVGQKIPVIGAEDFTPGNISFSAAAEKEPFTAAPKRHVNMTIDAKTMSATIKEARINVTGKVLGIKGYSGLIVVDNSSFLLNGTLESFDTGDVFIVRGDVYAAGIYESIEIDGLAMKEFATNKSVVLNYGGNNLFLKNGMKIENLAGKFVFSDKLKIEGAAKRIVSGQIVIS
;
A
#
# COMPACT_ATOMS: atom_id res chain seq x y z
N MET A 1 -15.04 -23.92 56.11
CA MET A 1 -15.86 -22.83 55.54
C MET A 1 -14.91 -21.69 55.21
N PHE A 2 -14.73 -21.35 53.93
CA PHE A 2 -13.89 -20.22 53.53
C PHE A 2 -14.58 -18.92 53.98
N ASP A 3 -13.88 -18.09 54.75
CA ASP A 3 -14.44 -16.87 55.32
C ASP A 3 -14.65 -15.84 54.21
N TRP A 4 -15.92 -15.52 53.93
CA TRP A 4 -16.34 -14.60 52.88
C TRP A 4 -15.70 -13.22 53.04
N LYS A 5 -15.33 -12.83 54.26
CA LYS A 5 -14.62 -11.57 54.55
C LYS A 5 -13.20 -11.56 53.99
N ILE A 6 -12.52 -12.71 53.98
CA ILE A 6 -11.17 -12.86 53.41
C ILE A 6 -11.23 -12.78 51.89
N LEU A 7 -12.26 -13.39 51.27
CA LEU A 7 -12.47 -13.32 49.82
C LEU A 7 -12.75 -11.88 49.37
N ALA A 8 -13.60 -11.15 50.11
CA ALA A 8 -13.91 -9.76 49.83
C ALA A 8 -12.68 -8.85 49.98
N ALA A 9 -11.87 -9.05 51.03
CA ALA A 9 -10.64 -8.28 51.24
C ALA A 9 -9.60 -8.54 50.14
N ALA A 10 -9.45 -9.79 49.69
CA ALA A 10 -8.56 -10.13 48.58
C ALA A 10 -9.01 -9.49 47.26
N LEU A 11 -10.32 -9.44 46.99
CA LEU A 11 -10.87 -8.81 45.79
C LEU A 11 -10.63 -7.30 45.77
N VAL A 12 -10.84 -6.64 46.92
CA VAL A 12 -10.59 -5.20 47.08
C VAL A 12 -9.10 -4.87 46.92
N ALA A 13 -8.22 -5.69 47.50
CA ALA A 13 -6.78 -5.53 47.34
C ALA A 13 -6.34 -5.71 45.87
N LEU A 14 -6.92 -6.68 45.15
CA LEU A 14 -6.65 -6.89 43.73
C LEU A 14 -7.11 -5.71 42.87
N LEU A 15 -8.30 -5.16 43.13
CA LEU A 15 -8.83 -3.98 42.44
C LEU A 15 -7.99 -2.73 42.73
N ALA A 16 -7.54 -2.54 43.97
CA ALA A 16 -6.64 -1.46 44.33
C ALA A 16 -5.26 -1.59 43.66
N LEU A 17 -4.73 -2.82 43.57
CA LEU A 17 -3.47 -3.11 42.87
C LEU A 17 -3.61 -2.83 41.36
N LEU A 18 -4.72 -3.23 40.75
CA LEU A 18 -5.02 -2.94 39.34
C LEU A 18 -5.16 -1.44 39.08
N ALA A 19 -5.80 -0.69 39.98
CA ALA A 19 -5.91 0.76 39.88
C ALA A 19 -4.54 1.45 40.06
N ALA A 20 -3.73 0.99 41.02
CA ALA A 20 -2.38 1.51 41.27
C ALA A 20 -1.46 1.24 40.08
N LEU A 21 -1.48 0.02 39.54
CA LEU A 21 -0.75 -0.36 38.33
C LEU A 21 -1.23 0.47 37.12
N GLY A 22 -2.54 0.65 36.92
CA GLY A 22 -3.07 1.46 35.81
C GLY A 22 -2.71 2.95 35.89
N SER A 23 -2.48 3.48 37.09
CA SER A 23 -2.05 4.87 37.31
C SER A 23 -0.53 5.09 37.26
N HIS A 24 0.25 4.01 37.25
CA HIS A 24 1.71 4.11 37.24
C HIS A 24 2.19 4.62 35.87
N PRO A 25 3.04 5.66 35.79
CA PRO A 25 3.42 6.31 34.52
C PRO A 25 3.97 5.33 33.48
N VAL A 26 4.72 4.32 33.92
CA VAL A 26 5.31 3.28 33.06
C VAL A 26 4.25 2.33 32.50
N VAL A 27 3.27 1.92 33.31
CA VAL A 27 2.22 0.99 32.91
C VAL A 27 1.15 1.71 32.10
N LYS A 28 0.82 2.94 32.48
CA LYS A 28 0.00 3.87 31.69
C LYS A 28 0.65 4.15 30.34
N GLY A 29 1.95 4.47 30.31
CA GLY A 29 2.72 4.66 29.07
C GLY A 29 2.80 3.39 28.22
N PHE A 30 2.90 2.21 28.84
CA PHE A 30 2.83 0.92 28.15
C PHE A 30 1.43 0.65 27.58
N PHE A 31 0.36 0.90 28.32
CA PHE A 31 -1.01 0.74 27.79
C PHE A 31 -1.41 1.84 26.80
N GLU A 32 -0.83 3.03 26.90
CA GLU A 32 -0.95 4.09 25.89
C GLU A 32 -0.15 3.74 24.62
N SER A 33 1.03 3.11 24.74
CA SER A 33 1.83 2.67 23.59
C SER A 33 1.26 1.42 22.92
N VAL A 34 0.76 0.46 23.69
CA VAL A 34 0.10 -0.76 23.20
C VAL A 34 -1.35 -0.47 22.77
N GLY A 35 -1.97 0.54 23.37
CA GLY A 35 -3.32 1.02 23.10
C GLY A 35 -3.39 2.18 22.10
N GLN A 36 -2.29 2.58 21.48
CA GLN A 36 -2.30 3.32 20.21
C GLN A 36 -2.88 2.41 19.14
N LYS A 37 -4.19 2.17 19.24
CA LYS A 37 -5.04 1.88 18.10
C LYS A 37 -4.58 2.87 17.04
N ILE A 38 -4.19 2.39 15.86
CA ILE A 38 -4.28 3.21 14.66
C ILE A 38 -5.60 3.94 14.82
N PRO A 39 -5.64 5.28 14.87
CA PRO A 39 -6.92 5.95 14.92
C PRO A 39 -7.71 5.31 13.79
N VAL A 40 -8.81 4.62 14.11
CA VAL A 40 -9.83 4.42 13.10
C VAL A 40 -10.16 5.86 12.77
N ILE A 41 -9.58 6.39 11.69
CA ILE A 41 -9.70 7.80 11.33
C ILE A 41 -11.16 7.91 10.88
N GLY A 42 -12.01 8.10 11.89
CA GLY A 42 -13.42 8.31 11.79
C GLY A 42 -13.60 9.56 10.95
N ALA A 43 -14.51 9.46 9.99
CA ALA A 43 -14.92 10.59 9.21
C ALA A 43 -15.40 11.67 10.17
N GLU A 44 -14.65 12.76 10.29
CA GLU A 44 -15.12 14.14 10.29
C GLU A 44 -13.92 15.06 10.59
N ASP A 45 -13.64 15.91 9.61
CA ASP A 45 -12.72 17.05 9.65
C ASP A 45 -11.24 16.81 9.99
N PHE A 46 -10.57 16.05 9.11
CA PHE A 46 -9.15 16.28 8.83
C PHE A 46 -9.02 17.02 7.49
N THR A 47 -8.52 18.25 7.52
CA THR A 47 -8.18 19.01 6.30
C THR A 47 -6.94 18.38 5.64
N PRO A 48 -6.84 18.44 4.29
CA PRO A 48 -6.28 17.39 3.44
C PRO A 48 -4.75 17.40 3.41
N GLY A 49 -4.14 16.77 4.41
CA GLY A 49 -2.76 16.33 4.35
C GLY A 49 -2.74 14.84 4.04
N ASN A 50 -2.49 14.51 2.78
CA ASN A 50 -2.08 13.19 2.31
C ASN A 50 -1.36 12.39 3.41
N ILE A 51 -1.94 11.30 3.95
CA ILE A 51 -1.21 10.40 4.86
C ILE A 51 0.00 9.90 4.07
N SER A 52 1.20 10.42 4.35
CA SER A 52 2.44 9.91 3.76
C SER A 52 2.75 8.57 4.39
N PHE A 53 2.70 7.50 3.61
CA PHE A 53 3.03 6.18 4.08
C PHE A 53 3.88 5.41 3.08
N SER A 54 4.63 4.43 3.58
CA SER A 54 5.20 3.35 2.78
C SER A 54 4.57 2.03 3.19
N ALA A 55 3.96 1.29 2.27
CA ALA A 55 3.41 -0.05 2.52
C ALA A 55 4.19 -1.10 1.73
N ALA A 56 4.70 -2.14 2.38
CA ALA A 56 5.30 -3.30 1.70
C ALA A 56 4.41 -4.54 1.86
N ALA A 57 3.91 -5.08 0.76
CA ALA A 57 3.12 -6.32 0.70
C ALA A 57 3.83 -7.39 -0.15
N GLU A 58 3.47 -8.66 0.05
CA GLU A 58 3.83 -9.72 -0.90
C GLU A 58 3.36 -9.36 -2.31
N LYS A 59 4.00 -9.94 -3.33
CA LYS A 59 3.57 -9.76 -4.72
C LYS A 59 2.12 -10.23 -4.84
N GLU A 60 1.25 -9.34 -5.29
CA GLU A 60 -0.17 -9.60 -5.49
C GLU A 60 -0.64 -9.11 -6.86
N PRO A 61 -1.63 -9.79 -7.45
CA PRO A 61 -2.34 -9.26 -8.60
C PRO A 61 -2.91 -7.88 -8.29
N PHE A 62 -2.71 -6.97 -9.23
CA PHE A 62 -3.09 -5.58 -9.14
C PHE A 62 -3.70 -5.13 -10.46
N THR A 63 -4.89 -4.52 -10.37
CA THR A 63 -5.55 -3.94 -11.53
C THR A 63 -5.90 -2.50 -11.23
N ALA A 64 -5.50 -1.59 -12.12
CA ALA A 64 -5.84 -0.18 -12.02
C ALA A 64 -6.25 0.40 -13.38
N ALA A 65 -7.14 1.37 -13.33
CA ALA A 65 -7.50 2.22 -14.46
C ALA A 65 -7.29 3.68 -14.02
N PRO A 66 -6.11 4.28 -14.27
CA PRO A 66 -5.82 5.63 -13.83
C PRO A 66 -6.81 6.62 -14.45
N LYS A 67 -7.40 7.49 -13.62
CA LYS A 67 -8.28 8.58 -14.10
C LYS A 67 -7.51 9.76 -14.69
N ARG A 68 -6.21 9.81 -14.45
CA ARG A 68 -5.27 10.81 -14.95
C ARG A 68 -4.08 10.08 -15.55
N HIS A 69 -3.36 10.80 -16.39
CA HIS A 69 -2.14 10.32 -16.98
C HIS A 69 -1.11 9.96 -15.89
N VAL A 70 -0.52 8.78 -15.99
CA VAL A 70 0.55 8.29 -15.10
C VAL A 70 1.84 8.08 -15.88
N ASN A 71 2.97 8.17 -15.19
CA ASN A 71 4.25 7.78 -15.76
C ASN A 71 4.60 6.38 -15.26
N MET A 72 5.26 5.58 -16.09
CA MET A 72 5.69 4.25 -15.71
C MET A 72 7.11 3.97 -16.16
N THR A 73 7.83 3.23 -15.34
CA THR A 73 9.11 2.61 -15.69
C THR A 73 8.94 1.11 -15.56
N ILE A 74 9.19 0.36 -16.63
CA ILE A 74 9.06 -1.10 -16.62
C ILE A 74 10.40 -1.70 -16.95
N ASP A 75 10.99 -2.43 -16.00
CA ASP A 75 12.12 -3.29 -16.26
C ASP A 75 11.60 -4.65 -16.76
N ALA A 76 11.59 -4.83 -18.08
CA ALA A 76 11.00 -5.99 -18.73
C ALA A 76 12.06 -7.05 -19.04
N LYS A 77 11.83 -8.29 -18.56
CA LYS A 77 12.55 -9.47 -19.06
C LYS A 77 12.18 -9.73 -20.51
N THR A 78 10.88 -9.72 -20.79
CA THR A 78 10.32 -9.85 -22.14
C THR A 78 9.08 -8.98 -22.24
N MET A 79 8.89 -8.30 -23.36
CA MET A 79 7.64 -7.60 -23.65
C MET A 79 7.38 -7.57 -25.14
N SER A 80 6.12 -7.78 -25.49
CA SER A 80 5.57 -7.47 -26.81
C SER A 80 4.59 -6.31 -26.67
N ALA A 81 4.79 -5.27 -27.46
CA ALA A 81 3.90 -4.12 -27.53
C ALA A 81 3.42 -3.91 -28.97
N THR A 82 2.14 -3.58 -29.13
CA THR A 82 1.57 -3.08 -30.37
C THR A 82 1.18 -1.63 -30.14
N ILE A 83 1.78 -0.71 -30.89
CA ILE A 83 1.49 0.73 -30.82
C ILE A 83 1.11 1.20 -32.21
N LYS A 84 -0.15 1.65 -32.38
CA LYS A 84 -0.63 2.29 -33.62
C LYS A 84 -0.14 1.56 -34.90
N GLU A 85 -0.31 0.23 -34.93
CA GLU A 85 0.09 -0.71 -36.01
C GLU A 85 1.56 -1.18 -36.03
N ALA A 86 2.48 -0.52 -35.30
CA ALA A 86 3.84 -1.02 -35.13
C ALA A 86 3.89 -2.11 -34.05
N ARG A 87 4.53 -3.24 -34.36
CA ARG A 87 4.85 -4.28 -33.37
C ARG A 87 6.28 -4.10 -32.88
N ILE A 88 6.42 -4.04 -31.57
CA ILE A 88 7.69 -3.88 -30.87
C ILE A 88 7.87 -5.11 -29.98
N ASN A 89 9.00 -5.78 -30.12
CA ASN A 89 9.42 -6.82 -29.21
C ASN A 89 10.71 -6.38 -28.53
N VAL A 90 10.73 -6.40 -27.21
CA VAL A 90 11.90 -6.06 -26.41
C VAL A 90 12.16 -7.16 -25.39
N THR A 91 13.44 -7.40 -25.14
CA THR A 91 13.94 -8.40 -24.19
C THR A 91 15.04 -7.76 -23.37
N GLY A 92 14.98 -7.88 -22.04
CA GLY A 92 15.99 -7.39 -21.11
C GLY A 92 16.20 -5.88 -21.17
N LYS A 93 15.12 -5.09 -21.07
CA LYS A 93 15.17 -3.64 -21.21
C LYS A 93 14.29 -2.90 -20.22
N VAL A 94 14.77 -1.75 -19.78
CA VAL A 94 14.00 -0.74 -19.06
C VAL A 94 13.24 0.13 -20.06
N LEU A 95 11.96 0.33 -19.79
CA LEU A 95 11.02 1.03 -20.65
C LEU A 95 10.48 2.24 -19.91
N GLY A 96 10.58 3.41 -20.53
CA GLY A 96 9.98 4.65 -20.05
C GLY A 96 8.64 4.91 -20.74
N ILE A 97 7.56 5.02 -19.98
CA ILE A 97 6.23 5.36 -20.47
C ILE A 97 5.81 6.67 -19.82
N LYS A 98 5.47 7.69 -20.63
CA LYS A 98 4.95 8.96 -20.13
C LYS A 98 3.52 9.16 -20.55
N GLY A 99 2.74 9.74 -19.64
CA GLY A 99 1.39 10.17 -19.95
C GLY A 99 0.41 9.02 -20.22
N TYR A 100 0.58 7.87 -19.57
CA TYR A 100 -0.26 6.69 -19.81
C TYR A 100 -1.66 6.83 -19.21
N SER A 101 -2.67 6.43 -19.96
CA SER A 101 -4.06 6.36 -19.52
C SER A 101 -4.74 5.12 -20.10
N GLY A 102 -5.26 4.25 -19.24
CA GLY A 102 -5.92 3.02 -19.65
C GLY A 102 -5.90 1.95 -18.57
N LEU A 103 -6.10 0.69 -18.96
CA LEU A 103 -6.05 -0.44 -18.05
C LEU A 103 -4.60 -0.87 -17.79
N ILE A 104 -4.25 -1.04 -16.52
CA ILE A 104 -3.00 -1.62 -16.05
C ILE A 104 -3.37 -2.88 -15.29
N VAL A 105 -2.85 -4.02 -15.71
CA VAL A 105 -2.92 -5.27 -14.99
C VAL A 105 -1.51 -5.72 -14.69
N VAL A 106 -1.21 -5.98 -13.43
CA VAL A 106 0.04 -6.56 -12.97
C VAL A 106 -0.33 -7.83 -12.24
N ASP A 107 0.21 -8.95 -12.68
CA ASP A 107 0.15 -10.24 -11.99
C ASP A 107 1.57 -10.62 -11.56
N ASN A 108 1.71 -11.58 -10.64
CA ASN A 108 2.95 -11.97 -9.95
C ASN A 108 4.28 -11.81 -10.73
N SER A 109 4.30 -12.15 -12.02
CA SER A 109 5.48 -11.97 -12.88
C SER A 109 5.19 -11.36 -14.23
N SER A 110 3.92 -11.04 -14.53
CA SER A 110 3.49 -10.57 -15.84
C SER A 110 2.71 -9.27 -15.73
N PHE A 111 2.69 -8.51 -16.80
CA PHE A 111 1.87 -7.31 -16.87
C PHE A 111 1.14 -7.23 -18.20
N LEU A 112 0.08 -6.43 -18.21
CA LEU A 112 -0.68 -6.05 -19.38
C LEU A 112 -1.07 -4.59 -19.26
N LEU A 113 -0.78 -3.84 -20.32
CA LEU A 113 -1.20 -2.46 -20.54
C LEU A 113 -2.13 -2.44 -21.75
N ASN A 114 -3.29 -1.82 -21.60
CA ASN A 114 -4.22 -1.54 -22.68
C ASN A 114 -4.77 -0.13 -22.52
N GLY A 115 -4.32 0.79 -23.37
CA GLY A 115 -4.64 2.20 -23.21
C GLY A 115 -3.98 3.10 -24.22
N THR A 116 -3.74 4.33 -23.81
CA THR A 116 -3.05 5.38 -24.58
C THR A 116 -1.82 5.83 -23.82
N LEU A 117 -0.79 6.27 -24.54
CA LEU A 117 0.40 6.90 -23.98
C LEU A 117 0.75 8.18 -24.74
N GLU A 118 1.53 9.06 -24.12
CA GLU A 118 2.08 10.26 -24.78
C GLU A 118 3.45 9.99 -25.39
N SER A 119 4.31 9.27 -24.66
CA SER A 119 5.59 8.81 -25.20
C SER A 119 5.99 7.45 -24.65
N PHE A 120 6.70 6.69 -25.49
CA PHE A 120 7.27 5.40 -25.16
C PHE A 120 8.74 5.39 -25.55
N ASP A 121 9.61 5.01 -24.62
CA ASP A 121 11.06 4.99 -24.79
C ASP A 121 11.64 3.64 -24.34
N THR A 122 12.38 3.00 -25.25
CA THR A 122 13.10 1.74 -25.01
C THR A 122 14.61 1.88 -25.10
N GLY A 123 15.10 3.13 -25.18
CA GLY A 123 16.47 3.48 -25.56
C GLY A 123 16.72 3.50 -27.07
N ASP A 124 16.15 2.53 -27.81
CA ASP A 124 16.39 2.38 -29.27
C ASP A 124 15.21 2.86 -30.12
N VAL A 125 14.01 2.87 -29.53
CA VAL A 125 12.76 3.21 -30.19
C VAL A 125 12.06 4.25 -29.32
N PHE A 126 11.83 5.41 -29.90
CA PHE A 126 11.05 6.49 -29.31
C PHE A 126 9.77 6.68 -30.13
N ILE A 127 8.61 6.50 -29.50
CA ILE A 127 7.31 6.69 -30.14
C ILE A 127 6.58 7.81 -29.44
N VAL A 128 6.02 8.71 -30.25
CA VAL A 128 5.20 9.84 -29.80
C VAL A 128 3.75 9.50 -30.04
N ARG A 129 3.06 9.16 -28.94
CA ARG A 129 1.62 9.03 -28.77
C ARG A 129 0.91 7.93 -29.58
N GLY A 130 0.06 7.17 -28.91
CA GLY A 130 -0.83 6.23 -29.58
C GLY A 130 -1.54 5.28 -28.62
N ASP A 131 -2.48 4.51 -29.19
CA ASP A 131 -3.04 3.34 -28.52
C ASP A 131 -1.95 2.28 -28.38
N VAL A 132 -1.82 1.74 -27.18
CA VAL A 132 -0.84 0.72 -26.82
C VAL A 132 -1.56 -0.51 -26.25
N TYR A 133 -1.17 -1.66 -26.76
CA TYR A 133 -1.36 -2.94 -26.10
C TYR A 133 0.00 -3.54 -25.82
N ALA A 134 0.43 -3.61 -24.56
CA ALA A 134 1.71 -4.18 -24.18
C ALA A 134 1.53 -5.28 -23.14
N ALA A 135 2.20 -6.42 -23.32
CA ALA A 135 2.20 -7.50 -22.35
C ALA A 135 3.57 -8.15 -22.27
N GLY A 136 3.94 -8.63 -21.08
CA GLY A 136 5.29 -9.14 -20.87
C GLY A 136 5.54 -9.71 -19.49
N ILE A 137 6.78 -10.15 -19.29
CA ILE A 137 7.35 -10.55 -18.00
C ILE A 137 8.24 -9.41 -17.51
N TYR A 138 8.09 -9.01 -16.25
CA TYR A 138 8.85 -7.91 -15.66
C TYR A 138 9.72 -8.36 -14.48
N GLU A 139 10.79 -7.62 -14.24
CA GLU A 139 11.57 -7.65 -13.01
C GLU A 139 11.02 -6.63 -12.01
N SER A 140 10.79 -5.41 -12.49
CA SER A 140 10.14 -4.36 -11.73
C SER A 140 9.23 -3.47 -12.58
N ILE A 141 8.18 -2.94 -11.95
CA ILE A 141 7.29 -1.92 -12.52
C ILE A 141 7.15 -0.81 -11.50
N GLU A 142 7.45 0.41 -11.92
CA GLU A 142 7.17 1.62 -11.17
C GLU A 142 6.07 2.40 -11.87
N ILE A 143 5.06 2.85 -11.11
CA ILE A 143 3.95 3.67 -11.60
C ILE A 143 3.89 4.91 -10.71
N ASP A 144 4.11 6.08 -11.31
CA ASP A 144 4.07 7.37 -10.63
C ASP A 144 2.78 8.13 -10.94
N GLY A 145 2.22 8.76 -9.91
CA GLY A 145 0.98 9.54 -9.97
C GLY A 145 -0.30 8.69 -10.01
N LEU A 146 -0.23 7.42 -9.62
CA LEU A 146 -1.39 6.54 -9.64
C LEU A 146 -2.39 6.91 -8.54
N ALA A 147 -3.62 7.19 -8.94
CA ALA A 147 -4.72 7.53 -8.03
C ALA A 147 -5.84 6.49 -8.10
N MET A 148 -6.21 5.94 -6.96
CA MET A 148 -7.23 4.89 -6.81
C MET A 148 -8.24 5.29 -5.73
N LYS A 149 -9.51 4.97 -5.99
CA LYS A 149 -10.56 5.16 -4.97
C LYS A 149 -10.34 4.24 -3.77
N GLU A 150 -9.88 3.02 -4.04
CA GLU A 150 -9.67 2.00 -3.02
C GLU A 150 -8.55 1.07 -3.46
N PHE A 151 -7.71 0.69 -2.50
CA PHE A 151 -6.76 -0.42 -2.61
C PHE A 151 -7.00 -1.34 -1.42
N ALA A 152 -7.06 -2.65 -1.66
CA ALA A 152 -7.22 -3.63 -0.61
C ALA A 152 -6.29 -4.82 -0.87
N THR A 153 -5.67 -5.31 0.20
CA THR A 153 -4.87 -6.53 0.21
C THR A 153 -5.30 -7.36 1.42
N ASN A 154 -5.23 -8.69 1.32
CA ASN A 154 -5.44 -9.60 2.45
C ASN A 154 -4.11 -10.07 3.08
N LYS A 155 -2.97 -9.58 2.58
CA LYS A 155 -1.63 -9.98 3.02
C LYS A 155 -1.16 -9.20 4.23
N SER A 156 -0.06 -9.67 4.80
CA SER A 156 0.64 -8.90 5.81
C SER A 156 1.26 -7.67 5.16
N VAL A 157 1.10 -6.51 5.80
CA VAL A 157 1.62 -5.24 5.31
C VAL A 157 2.45 -4.60 6.41
N VAL A 158 3.64 -4.12 6.04
CA VAL A 158 4.39 -3.20 6.90
C VAL A 158 4.06 -1.78 6.46
N LEU A 159 3.39 -1.03 7.33
CA LEU A 159 3.02 0.37 7.12
C LEU A 159 4.01 1.25 7.88
N ASN A 160 4.78 2.07 7.17
CA ASN A 160 5.54 3.15 7.79
C ASN A 160 4.71 4.44 7.77
N TYR A 161 4.46 5.03 8.94
CA TYR A 161 3.73 6.29 9.08
C TYR A 161 4.34 7.13 10.20
N GLY A 162 4.71 8.38 9.89
CA GLY A 162 5.26 9.32 10.88
C GLY A 162 6.53 8.80 11.57
N GLY A 163 7.34 7.98 10.89
CA GLY A 163 8.56 7.37 11.44
C GLY A 163 8.32 6.06 12.22
N ASN A 164 7.08 5.62 12.39
CA ASN A 164 6.74 4.37 13.06
C ASN A 164 6.47 3.26 12.04
N ASN A 165 6.92 2.04 12.35
CA ASN A 165 6.58 0.84 11.58
C ASN A 165 5.43 0.10 12.27
N LEU A 166 4.37 -0.18 11.51
CA LEU A 166 3.19 -0.92 11.96
C LEU A 166 3.06 -2.20 11.15
N PHE A 167 2.94 -3.33 11.84
CA PHE A 167 2.74 -4.63 11.20
C PHE A 167 1.25 -4.95 11.17
N LEU A 168 0.64 -4.86 9.99
CA LEU A 168 -0.76 -5.18 9.77
C LEU A 168 -0.86 -6.64 9.34
N LYS A 169 -1.58 -7.46 10.13
CA LYS A 169 -1.87 -8.85 9.78
C LYS A 169 -3.29 -8.93 9.22
N ASN A 170 -3.50 -9.84 8.28
CA ASN A 170 -4.78 -10.08 7.62
C ASN A 170 -5.27 -8.92 6.75
N GLY A 171 -4.34 -8.22 6.11
CA GLY A 171 -4.68 -7.24 5.10
C GLY A 171 -4.77 -5.80 5.56
N MET A 172 -5.03 -4.95 4.58
CA MET A 172 -5.18 -3.52 4.72
C MET A 172 -6.11 -3.03 3.61
N LYS A 173 -6.97 -2.07 3.92
CA LYS A 173 -7.76 -1.32 2.97
C LYS A 173 -7.39 0.16 3.05
N ILE A 174 -7.03 0.75 1.91
CA ILE A 174 -6.70 2.17 1.78
C ILE A 174 -7.74 2.83 0.87
N GLU A 175 -8.27 3.97 1.29
CA GLU A 175 -9.22 4.76 0.52
C GLU A 175 -8.62 6.09 0.05
N ASN A 176 -8.95 6.45 -1.20
CA ASN A 176 -8.41 7.60 -1.93
C ASN A 176 -6.88 7.64 -1.86
N LEU A 177 -6.29 6.54 -2.33
CA LEU A 177 -4.86 6.38 -2.45
C LEU A 177 -4.35 7.15 -3.66
N ALA A 178 -3.32 7.96 -3.50
CA ALA A 178 -2.61 8.58 -4.61
C ALA A 178 -1.10 8.55 -4.36
N GLY A 179 -0.30 8.08 -5.31
CA GLY A 179 1.15 8.10 -5.16
C GLY A 179 1.89 7.20 -6.14
N LYS A 180 3.08 6.80 -5.71
CA LYS A 180 3.99 5.94 -6.44
C LYS A 180 3.82 4.49 -6.00
N PHE A 181 3.72 3.59 -6.97
CA PHE A 181 3.62 2.15 -6.76
C PHE A 181 4.86 1.50 -7.38
N VAL A 182 5.53 0.63 -6.64
CA VAL A 182 6.70 -0.12 -7.10
C VAL A 182 6.44 -1.60 -6.89
N PHE A 183 6.30 -2.33 -7.98
CA PHE A 183 6.16 -3.78 -8.02
C PHE A 183 7.52 -4.37 -8.34
N SER A 184 8.13 -5.13 -7.42
CA SER A 184 9.44 -5.75 -7.63
C SER A 184 9.50 -7.13 -6.98
N ASP A 185 10.28 -7.33 -5.92
CA ASP A 185 10.16 -8.48 -5.02
C ASP A 185 8.89 -8.38 -4.15
N LYS A 186 8.50 -7.14 -3.83
CA LYS A 186 7.32 -6.76 -3.05
C LYS A 186 6.57 -5.64 -3.76
N LEU A 187 5.30 -5.45 -3.38
CA LEU A 187 4.58 -4.23 -3.69
C LEU A 187 4.95 -3.18 -2.65
N LYS A 188 5.57 -2.08 -3.09
CA LYS A 188 5.79 -0.88 -2.29
C LYS A 188 4.86 0.23 -2.76
N ILE A 189 4.18 0.88 -1.84
CA ILE A 189 3.31 2.03 -2.13
C ILE A 189 3.81 3.20 -1.32
N GLU A 190 4.20 4.28 -1.99
CA GLU A 190 4.61 5.54 -1.38
C GLU A 190 3.64 6.62 -1.82
N GLY A 191 2.91 7.20 -0.88
CA GLY A 191 1.93 8.20 -1.29
C GLY A 191 1.05 8.69 -0.17
N ALA A 192 -0.08 9.22 -0.61
CA ALA A 192 -1.15 9.83 0.13
C ALA A 192 -2.32 8.87 0.28
N ALA A 193 -2.96 8.87 1.45
CA ALA A 193 -4.30 8.29 1.61
C ALA A 193 -5.23 9.22 2.38
N LYS A 194 -6.54 9.08 2.13
CA LYS A 194 -7.57 9.70 2.99
C LYS A 194 -7.85 8.86 4.23
N ARG A 195 -7.87 7.53 4.07
CA ARG A 195 -8.18 6.60 5.16
C ARG A 195 -7.45 5.28 4.98
N ILE A 196 -6.92 4.73 6.07
CA ILE A 196 -6.34 3.38 6.12
C ILE A 196 -7.11 2.59 7.18
N VAL A 197 -7.59 1.41 6.80
CA VAL A 197 -8.35 0.48 7.64
C VAL A 197 -7.60 -0.85 7.68
N SER A 198 -7.42 -1.41 8.87
CA SER A 198 -6.85 -2.74 9.07
C SER A 198 -7.77 -3.58 9.96
N GLY A 199 -7.88 -4.88 9.64
CA GLY A 199 -8.63 -5.83 10.45
C GLY A 199 -7.91 -6.23 11.73
N GLN A 200 -6.57 -6.18 11.75
CA GLN A 200 -5.77 -6.47 12.94
C GLN A 200 -4.42 -5.73 12.90
N ILE A 201 -4.13 -5.00 13.96
CA ILE A 201 -2.91 -4.22 14.13
C ILE A 201 -2.05 -4.95 15.15
N VAL A 202 -0.84 -5.35 14.76
CA VAL A 202 0.17 -5.86 15.69
C VAL A 202 1.24 -4.79 15.83
N ILE A 203 1.25 -4.14 17.00
CA ILE A 203 2.32 -3.22 17.38
C ILE A 203 3.41 -4.09 18.01
N SER A 204 4.61 -4.07 17.42
CA SER A 204 5.81 -4.71 17.99
C SER A 204 6.63 -3.70 18.76
#